data_AF-A0A2S5TDJ2-F1
#
_entry.id   AF-A0A2S5TDJ2-F1
#
_cell.length_a   1.000
_cell.length_b   1.000
_cell.length_c   1.000
_cell.angle_alpha   90.00
_cell.angle_beta   90.00
_cell.angle_gamma   90.00
#
_symmetry.space_group_name_H-M   'P 1'
#
loop_
_entity.id
_entity.type
_entity.pdbx_description
1 polymer ?
#
loop_
_entity_poly.entity_id
_entity_poly.type
_entity_poly.pdbx_seq_one_letter_code
_entity_poly.pdbx_strand_id
1 'polypeptide(L)'
;MLRAWVDFLVDTDLPIFATLTFRRPVTQRTALRSFREMIDFTNRKLYGTRCWKKPNLLLRWAVVVERGVEGLLHVHALLDAPERDLVLATRHLERVWRKYQGIAQIGPVRSSERCVRYLCKTLPQDGQVELSRNLKKFPK
;
A
#
# COMPACT_ATOMS: atom_id res chain seq x y z
N MET A 1 14.08 -12.65 -10.17
CA MET A 1 13.67 -11.70 -9.10
C MET A 1 12.23 -11.21 -9.29
N LEU A 2 11.86 -10.68 -10.47
CA LEU A 2 10.49 -10.23 -10.77
C LEU A 2 9.42 -11.31 -10.55
N ARG A 3 9.61 -12.51 -11.13
CA ARG A 3 8.67 -13.64 -11.00
C ARG A 3 8.48 -14.06 -9.54
N ALA A 4 9.55 -14.16 -8.75
CA ALA A 4 9.46 -14.51 -7.33
C ALA A 4 8.65 -13.48 -6.50
N TRP A 5 8.76 -12.18 -6.81
CA TRP A 5 7.89 -11.16 -6.22
C TRP A 5 6.45 -11.30 -6.68
N VAL A 6 6.25 -11.67 -7.95
CA VAL A 6 4.91 -11.90 -8.50
C VAL A 6 4.23 -13.05 -7.77
N ASP A 7 4.90 -14.19 -7.70
CA ASP A 7 4.42 -15.42 -7.08
C ASP A 7 4.09 -15.15 -5.59
N PHE A 8 5.03 -14.54 -4.85
CA PHE A 8 4.81 -14.17 -3.45
C PHE A 8 3.58 -13.27 -3.24
N LEU A 9 3.45 -12.19 -4.01
CA LEU A 9 2.35 -11.24 -3.82
C LEU A 9 1.00 -11.79 -4.27
N VAL A 10 0.97 -12.70 -5.24
CA VAL A 10 -0.23 -13.42 -5.64
C VAL A 10 -0.70 -14.35 -4.51
N ASP A 11 0.21 -15.07 -3.86
CA ASP A 11 -0.11 -16.00 -2.76
C ASP A 11 -0.53 -15.29 -1.46
N THR A 12 -0.18 -14.01 -1.31
CA THR A 12 -0.38 -13.25 -0.07
C THR A 12 -1.84 -12.76 0.13
N ASP A 13 -2.70 -12.92 -0.88
CA ASP A 13 -4.13 -12.54 -0.89
C ASP A 13 -4.38 -11.13 -0.33
N LEU A 14 -3.91 -10.11 -1.05
CA LEU A 14 -4.14 -8.71 -0.75
C LEU A 14 -5.23 -8.17 -1.68
N PRO A 15 -6.50 -8.11 -1.26
CA PRO A 15 -7.64 -7.92 -2.16
C PRO A 15 -7.85 -6.46 -2.58
N ILE A 16 -7.10 -5.50 -2.03
CA ILE A 16 -7.24 -4.08 -2.34
C ILE A 16 -6.01 -3.56 -3.07
N PHE A 17 -6.24 -2.81 -4.14
CA PHE A 17 -5.21 -2.04 -4.83
C PHE A 17 -5.44 -0.54 -4.62
N ALA A 18 -4.37 0.18 -4.31
CA ALA A 18 -4.34 1.63 -4.19
C ALA A 18 -3.33 2.23 -5.16
N THR A 19 -3.76 3.24 -5.90
CA THR A 19 -2.91 4.17 -6.64
C THR A 19 -3.06 5.55 -6.03
N LEU A 20 -1.95 6.08 -5.53
CA LEU A 20 -1.91 7.30 -4.74
C LEU A 20 -0.92 8.28 -5.39
N THR A 21 -1.42 9.42 -5.85
CA THR A 21 -0.60 10.42 -6.55
C THR A 21 -0.42 11.65 -5.68
N PHE A 22 0.81 12.16 -5.58
CA PHE A 22 1.09 13.41 -4.89
C PHE A 22 0.70 14.62 -5.75
N ARG A 23 0.21 15.69 -5.12
CA ARG A 23 -0.08 16.98 -5.81
C ARG A 23 1.18 17.82 -6.08
N ARG A 24 2.31 17.46 -5.45
CA ARG A 24 3.57 18.20 -5.54
C ARG A 24 4.73 17.21 -5.67
N PRO A 25 5.84 17.60 -6.31
CA PRO A 25 7.05 16.79 -6.30
C PRO A 25 7.51 16.52 -4.86
N VAL A 26 7.79 15.26 -4.55
CA VAL A 26 8.32 14.84 -3.25
C VAL A 26 9.43 13.81 -3.49
N THR A 27 10.30 13.63 -2.50
CA THR A 27 11.31 12.56 -2.57
C THR A 27 10.66 11.20 -2.29
N GLN A 28 11.28 10.12 -2.76
CA GLN A 28 10.82 8.74 -2.49
C GLN A 28 10.72 8.46 -0.99
N ARG A 29 11.67 8.98 -0.19
CA ARG A 29 11.65 8.88 1.27
C ARG A 29 10.40 9.56 1.85
N THR A 30 10.06 10.75 1.38
CA THR A 30 8.84 11.45 1.80
C THR A 30 7.60 10.66 1.38
N ALA A 31 7.57 10.12 0.16
CA ALA A 31 6.45 9.34 -0.33
C ALA A 31 6.14 8.12 0.56
N LEU A 32 7.17 7.31 0.85
CA LEU A 32 7.06 6.15 1.74
C LEU A 32 6.66 6.54 3.16
N ARG A 33 7.20 7.64 3.69
CA ARG A 33 6.84 8.14 5.01
C ARG A 33 5.36 8.53 5.07
N SER A 34 4.87 9.31 4.10
CA SER A 34 3.47 9.73 4.03
C SER A 34 2.52 8.54 3.91
N PHE A 35 2.90 7.52 3.14
CA PHE A 35 2.14 6.27 3.07
C PHE A 35 2.06 5.58 4.44
N ARG A 36 3.20 5.40 5.13
CA ARG A 36 3.23 4.78 6.47
C ARG A 36 2.42 5.57 7.50
N GLU A 37 2.48 6.90 7.46
CA GLU A 37 1.68 7.77 8.33
C GLU A 37 0.18 7.62 8.06
N MET A 38 -0.24 7.52 6.79
CA MET A 38 -1.64 7.22 6.44
C MET A 38 -2.08 5.86 6.99
N ILE A 39 -1.24 4.82 6.87
CA ILE A 39 -1.54 3.49 7.41
C ILE A 39 -1.66 3.54 8.94
N ASP A 40 -0.75 4.22 9.63
CA ASP A 40 -0.80 4.36 11.09
C ASP A 40 -2.06 5.11 11.55
N PHE A 41 -2.40 6.22 10.89
CA PHE A 41 -3.63 6.96 11.19
C PHE A 41 -4.88 6.09 10.99
N THR A 42 -4.92 5.33 9.90
CA THR A 42 -6.03 4.42 9.59
C THR A 42 -6.12 3.29 10.61
N ASN A 43 -4.99 2.67 10.96
CA ASN A 43 -4.92 1.64 11.99
C ASN A 43 -5.42 2.16 13.34
N ARG A 44 -5.01 3.35 13.76
CA ARG A 44 -5.51 3.97 15.00
C ARG A 44 -7.01 4.22 14.96
N LYS A 45 -7.56 4.58 13.80
CA LYS A 45 -9.01 4.76 13.64
C LYS A 45 -9.77 3.44 13.73
N LEU A 46 -9.26 2.37 13.11
CA LEU A 46 -9.95 1.07 13.02
C LEU A 46 -9.78 0.19 14.27
N TYR A 47 -8.63 0.29 14.93
CA TYR A 47 -8.21 -0.60 16.01
C TYR A 47 -7.92 0.12 17.34
N GLY A 48 -8.07 1.45 17.38
CA GLY A 48 -7.81 2.28 18.54
C GLY A 48 -6.33 2.69 18.70
N THR A 49 -6.07 3.60 19.64
CA THR A 49 -4.73 4.21 19.83
C THR A 49 -3.64 3.23 20.26
N ARG A 50 -4.01 2.09 20.86
CA ARG A 50 -3.09 1.04 21.31
C ARG A 50 -2.95 -0.11 20.29
N CYS A 51 -3.31 0.12 19.02
CA CYS A 51 -3.25 -0.88 17.96
C CYS A 51 -1.85 -1.50 17.76
N TRP A 52 -0.78 -0.77 18.10
CA TRP A 52 0.60 -1.25 18.06
C TRP A 52 0.85 -2.49 18.94
N LYS A 53 0.03 -2.73 19.98
CA LYS A 53 0.08 -3.94 20.80
C LYS A 53 -0.50 -5.17 20.10
N LYS A 54 -1.19 -4.99 18.97
CA LYS A 54 -1.91 -6.02 18.23
C LYS A 54 -1.48 -6.04 16.75
N PRO A 55 -0.18 -6.27 16.45
CA PRO A 55 0.36 -6.14 15.10
C PRO A 55 -0.31 -7.06 14.08
N ASN A 56 -0.84 -8.21 14.51
CA ASN A 56 -1.50 -9.17 13.63
C ASN A 56 -2.87 -8.70 13.14
N LEU A 57 -3.50 -7.73 13.81
CA LEU A 57 -4.80 -7.18 13.40
C LEU A 57 -4.65 -5.98 12.44
N LEU A 58 -3.45 -5.40 12.34
CA LEU A 58 -3.24 -4.19 11.55
C LEU A 58 -3.39 -4.44 10.06
N LEU A 59 -3.62 -3.37 9.30
CA LEU A 59 -3.59 -3.43 7.84
C LEU A 59 -2.28 -4.09 7.36
N ARG A 60 -2.42 -5.10 6.52
CA ARG A 60 -1.32 -5.76 5.81
C ARG A 60 -1.11 -5.02 4.49
N TRP A 61 0.13 -4.83 4.07
CA TRP A 61 0.39 -4.14 2.81
C TRP A 61 1.74 -4.48 2.16
N ALA A 62 1.76 -4.36 0.84
CA ALA A 62 2.95 -4.27 0.01
C ALA A 62 2.89 -2.96 -0.77
N VAL A 63 3.99 -2.23 -0.90
CA VAL A 63 4.02 -0.91 -1.54
C VAL A 63 5.26 -0.72 -2.41
N VAL A 64 5.09 -0.02 -3.51
CA VAL A 64 6.18 0.50 -4.35
C VAL A 64 5.97 2.00 -4.60
N VAL A 65 7.06 2.70 -4.87
CA VAL A 65 7.03 4.08 -5.34
C VAL A 65 7.50 4.13 -6.78
N GLU A 66 6.66 4.69 -7.65
CA GLU A 66 6.93 4.89 -9.06
C GLU A 66 7.20 6.37 -9.33
N ARG A 67 8.20 6.67 -10.16
CA ARG A 67 8.36 8.00 -10.75
C ARG A 67 7.38 8.13 -11.91
N GLY A 68 6.38 8.99 -11.77
CA GLY A 68 5.46 9.34 -12.85
C GLY A 68 6.13 10.16 -13.95
N VAL A 69 5.48 10.22 -15.11
CA VAL A 69 5.99 10.88 -16.33
C VAL A 69 6.22 12.38 -16.13
N GLU A 70 5.45 13.03 -15.26
CA GLU A 70 5.54 14.47 -14.97
C GLU A 70 6.41 14.80 -13.74
N GLY A 71 7.23 13.85 -13.29
CA GLY A 71 8.09 14.02 -12.10
C GLY A 71 7.34 13.93 -10.76
N LEU A 72 6.02 13.76 -10.78
CA LEU A 72 5.23 13.44 -9.59
C LEU A 72 5.42 11.96 -9.22
N LEU A 73 5.57 11.68 -7.93
CA LEU A 73 5.66 10.31 -7.45
C LEU A 73 4.26 9.71 -7.29
N HIS A 74 4.16 8.44 -7.66
CA HIS A 74 2.98 7.61 -7.47
C HIS A 74 3.34 6.52 -6.46
N VAL A 75 2.44 6.27 -5.52
CA VAL A 75 2.55 5.15 -4.59
C VAL A 75 1.50 4.13 -4.99
N HIS A 76 1.96 2.93 -5.33
CA HIS A 76 1.09 1.80 -5.60
C HIS A 76 1.19 0.84 -4.42
N ALA A 77 0.05 0.43 -3.89
CA ALA A 77 0.00 -0.49 -2.77
C ALA A 77 -1.05 -1.57 -2.96
N LEU A 78 -0.71 -2.77 -2.52
CA LEU A 78 -1.66 -3.84 -2.25
C LEU A 78 -1.94 -3.86 -0.76
N LEU A 79 -3.20 -4.00 -0.36
CA LEU A 79 -3.61 -3.94 1.05
C LEU A 79 -4.61 -5.02 1.40
N ASP A 80 -4.64 -5.35 2.68
CA ASP A 80 -5.67 -6.16 3.32
C ASP A 80 -5.99 -5.66 4.74
N ALA A 81 -7.23 -5.88 5.18
CA ALA A 81 -7.72 -5.62 6.52
C ALA A 81 -8.33 -6.91 7.10
N PRO A 82 -7.52 -7.83 7.66
CA PRO A 82 -7.94 -9.21 7.90
C PRO A 82 -9.11 -9.36 8.88
N GLU A 83 -9.32 -8.36 9.75
CA GLU A 83 -10.24 -8.43 10.90
C GLU A 83 -11.30 -7.32 10.87
N ARG A 84 -11.42 -6.60 9.75
CA ARG A 84 -12.28 -5.42 9.59
C ARG A 84 -12.90 -5.31 8.22
N ASP A 85 -13.96 -4.50 8.17
CA ASP A 85 -14.62 -4.12 6.93
C ASP A 85 -13.65 -3.39 5.98
N LEU A 86 -13.29 -4.06 4.89
CA LEU A 86 -12.44 -3.55 3.81
C LEU A 86 -13.03 -2.29 3.16
N VAL A 87 -14.36 -2.17 3.07
CA VAL A 87 -15.03 -0.98 2.52
C VAL A 87 -14.82 0.23 3.43
N LEU A 88 -14.91 0.03 4.75
CA LEU A 88 -14.65 1.09 5.71
C LEU A 88 -13.17 1.52 5.67
N ALA A 89 -12.26 0.55 5.61
CA ALA A 89 -10.83 0.80 5.54
C ALA A 89 -10.45 1.59 4.28
N THR A 90 -10.92 1.15 3.11
CA THR A 90 -10.64 1.81 1.82
C THR A 90 -11.15 3.25 1.77
N ARG A 91 -12.40 3.48 2.19
CA ARG A 91 -12.98 4.84 2.28
C ARG A 91 -12.16 5.75 3.19
N HIS A 92 -11.68 5.22 4.31
CA HIS A 92 -10.87 5.99 5.24
C HIS A 92 -9.51 6.36 4.65
N LEU A 93 -8.81 5.38 4.03
CA LEU A 93 -7.53 5.59 3.35
C LEU A 93 -7.65 6.67 2.27
N GLU A 94 -8.67 6.56 1.41
CA GLU A 94 -8.92 7.51 0.33
C GLU A 94 -9.13 8.92 0.87
N ARG A 95 -9.95 9.07 1.92
CA ARG A 95 -10.21 10.35 2.57
C ARG A 95 -8.96 10.97 3.19
N VAL A 96 -8.13 10.16 3.87
CA VAL A 96 -6.88 10.64 4.49
C VAL A 96 -5.91 11.11 3.41
N TRP A 97 -5.68 10.30 2.37
CA TRP A 97 -4.76 10.69 1.31
C TRP A 97 -5.21 11.95 0.57
N ARG A 98 -6.50 12.04 0.23
CA ARG A 98 -7.06 13.21 -0.46
C ARG A 98 -6.97 14.50 0.34
N LYS A 99 -7.06 14.39 1.67
CA LYS A 99 -6.94 15.53 2.58
C LYS A 99 -5.51 16.06 2.65
N TYR A 100 -4.52 15.18 2.70
CA TYR A 100 -3.15 15.57 3.05
C TYR A 100 -2.13 15.53 1.92
N GLN A 101 -2.27 14.63 0.95
CA GLN A 101 -1.19 14.30 0.01
C GLN A 101 -1.56 14.51 -1.45
N GLY A 102 -2.76 14.07 -1.88
CA GLY A 102 -3.18 14.32 -3.25
C GLY A 102 -4.39 13.57 -3.76
N ILE A 103 -4.21 12.76 -4.80
CA ILE A 103 -5.27 11.99 -5.46
C ILE A 103 -5.15 10.55 -5.01
N ALA A 104 -6.29 9.91 -4.73
CA ALA A 104 -6.35 8.50 -4.36
C ALA A 104 -7.40 7.78 -5.20
N GLN A 105 -6.99 6.65 -5.74
CA GLN A 105 -7.82 5.65 -6.40
C GLN A 105 -7.60 4.32 -5.67
N ILE A 106 -8.59 3.87 -4.91
CA ILE A 106 -8.50 2.67 -4.10
C ILE A 106 -9.69 1.79 -4.42
N GLY A 107 -9.47 0.51 -4.66
CA GLY A 107 -10.54 -0.42 -4.99
C GLY A 107 -10.09 -1.88 -4.95
N PRO A 108 -11.02 -2.81 -5.21
CA PRO A 108 -10.70 -4.23 -5.23
C PRO A 108 -9.71 -4.56 -6.36
N VAL A 109 -8.81 -5.49 -6.10
CA VAL A 109 -7.96 -6.10 -7.10
C VAL A 109 -8.84 -6.87 -8.07
N ARG A 110 -8.88 -6.42 -9.33
CA ARG A 110 -9.60 -7.13 -10.41
C ARG A 110 -8.75 -8.22 -11.05
N SER A 111 -7.44 -8.13 -10.92
CA SER A 111 -6.47 -9.11 -11.39
C SER A 111 -5.18 -8.94 -10.59
N SER A 112 -4.92 -9.90 -9.69
CA SER A 112 -3.72 -9.89 -8.85
C SER A 112 -2.46 -9.84 -9.71
N GLU A 113 -2.41 -10.66 -10.75
CA GLU A 113 -1.28 -10.67 -11.68
C GLU A 113 -1.05 -9.30 -12.35
N ARG A 114 -2.11 -8.59 -12.77
CA ARG A 114 -1.97 -7.27 -13.40
C ARG A 114 -1.53 -6.20 -12.39
N CYS A 115 -2.11 -6.19 -11.19
CA CYS A 115 -1.72 -5.26 -10.12
C CYS A 115 -0.28 -5.49 -9.67
N VAL A 116 0.12 -6.75 -9.59
CA VAL A 116 1.46 -7.17 -9.19
C VAL A 116 2.47 -6.88 -10.30
N ARG A 117 2.15 -7.13 -11.57
CA ARG A 117 2.97 -6.67 -12.72
C ARG A 117 3.11 -5.14 -12.73
N TYR A 118 2.07 -4.40 -12.35
CA TYR A 118 2.12 -2.95 -12.22
C TYR A 118 3.08 -2.52 -11.10
N LEU A 119 2.95 -3.10 -9.91
CA LEU A 119 3.89 -2.92 -8.79
C LEU A 119 5.33 -3.28 -9.17
N CYS A 120 5.49 -4.33 -9.95
CA CYS A 120 6.78 -4.88 -10.32
C CYS A 120 7.42 -4.18 -11.53
N LYS A 121 6.66 -3.42 -12.32
CA LYS A 121 7.15 -2.68 -13.50
C LYS A 121 8.30 -1.74 -13.17
N THR A 122 8.33 -1.23 -11.93
CA THR A 122 9.29 -0.23 -11.45
C THR A 122 10.49 -0.83 -10.71
N LEU A 123 10.45 -2.13 -10.37
CA LEU A 123 11.56 -2.85 -9.75
C LEU A 123 12.89 -2.78 -10.54
N PRO A 124 12.91 -2.80 -11.89
CA PRO A 124 14.16 -2.69 -12.65
C PRO A 124 14.86 -1.33 -12.54
N GLN A 125 14.18 -0.29 -12.03
CA GLN A 125 14.63 1.11 -12.06
C GLN A 125 14.86 1.68 -10.64
N ASP A 126 15.45 0.88 -9.74
CA ASP A 126 15.65 1.20 -8.30
C ASP A 126 14.39 1.15 -7.44
N GLY A 127 13.28 0.62 -7.96
CA GLY A 127 12.07 0.39 -7.17
C GLY A 127 12.34 -0.66 -6.09
N GLN A 128 12.09 -0.31 -4.82
CA GLN A 128 12.07 -1.27 -3.71
C GLN A 128 10.63 -1.55 -3.31
N VAL A 129 10.26 -2.82 -3.26
CA VAL A 129 9.00 -3.25 -2.64
C VAL A 129 9.19 -3.26 -1.13
N GLU A 130 8.41 -2.45 -0.43
CA GLU A 130 8.33 -2.52 1.02
C GLU A 130 7.09 -3.30 1.45
N LEU A 131 7.26 -4.12 2.49
CA LEU A 131 6.20 -4.92 3.08
C LEU A 131 5.94 -4.49 4.51
N SER A 132 4.69 -4.56 4.95
CA SER A 132 4.33 -4.41 6.35
C SER A 132 4.95 -5.51 7.21
N ARG A 133 5.23 -5.21 8.48
CA ARG A 133 5.88 -6.16 9.40
C ARG A 133 5.07 -7.45 9.60
N ASN A 134 3.74 -7.31 9.61
CA ASN A 134 2.81 -8.43 9.74
C ASN A 134 2.60 -9.19 8.42
N LEU A 135 3.10 -8.69 7.28
CA LEU A 135 3.12 -9.42 6.02
C LEU A 135 4.42 -10.22 5.85
N LYS A 136 5.56 -9.65 6.26
CA LYS A 136 6.88 -10.31 6.25
C LYS A 136 6.94 -11.62 7.05
N LYS A 137 6.01 -11.83 7.98
CA LYS A 137 5.97 -12.99 8.88
C LYS A 137 5.13 -14.16 8.37
N PHE A 138 4.49 -14.03 7.21
CA PHE A 138 3.71 -15.12 6.60
C PHE A 138 4.26 -15.51 5.24
N PRO A 139 5.37 -16.28 5.19
CA PRO A 139 5.46 -17.35 4.22
C PRO A 139 4.70 -18.56 4.81
N LYS A 140 3.60 -18.98 4.18
CA LYS A 140 3.15 -20.37 4.36
C LYS A 140 4.07 -21.28 3.57
#